data_AF-A0A5Q0GN46-F1
#
_entry.id   AF-A0A5Q0GN46-F1
#
_cell.length_a   1.000
_cell.length_b   1.000
_cell.length_c   1.000
_cell.angle_alpha   90.00
_cell.angle_beta   90.00
_cell.angle_gamma   90.00
#
_symmetry.space_group_name_H-M   'P 1'
#
loop_
_entity.id
_entity.type
_entity.pdbx_description
1 polymer ?
#
loop_
_entity_poly.entity_id
_entity_poly.type
_entity_poly.pdbx_seq_one_letter_code
_entity_poly.pdbx_strand_id
1 'polypeptide(L)' 'MSSKEVYIREYKVKAHKRIIHTRVYNFICQACHAAVQRETYCTGCPKYGNKCNGVESNCLRSKH' A
#
# COMPACT_ATOMS: atom_id res chain seq x y z
N MET A 1 22.06 -8.75 -11.82
CA MET A 1 21.47 -8.97 -10.48
C MET A 1 22.22 -10.13 -9.84
N SER A 2 22.74 -9.98 -8.62
CA SER A 2 23.41 -11.11 -7.94
C SER A 2 22.37 -12.01 -7.29
N SER A 3 22.32 -13.28 -7.69
CA SER A 3 21.47 -14.29 -7.06
C SER A 3 22.30 -15.14 -6.11
N LYS A 4 21.74 -15.51 -4.95
CA LYS A 4 22.35 -16.46 -4.01
C LYS A 4 21.33 -17.53 -3.64
N GLU A 5 21.80 -18.77 -3.56
CA GLU A 5 21.00 -19.89 -3.08
C GLU A 5 20.95 -19.88 -1.55
N VAL A 6 19.75 -20.03 -0.99
CA VAL A 6 19.51 -20.06 0.45
C VAL A 6 18.69 -21.30 0.77
N TYR A 7 19.17 -22.11 1.71
CA TYR A 7 18.45 -23.27 2.22
C TYR A 7 17.31 -22.82 3.15
N ILE A 8 16.07 -23.05 2.73
CA ILE A 8 14.87 -22.72 3.51
C ILE A 8 14.43 -24.00 4.24
N ARG A 9 14.31 -23.93 5.57
CA ARG A 9 13.69 -25.01 6.34
C ARG A 9 12.19 -25.06 6.00
N GLU A 10 11.68 -26.21 5.60
CA GLU A 10 10.23 -26.38 5.40
C GLU A 10 9.50 -26.30 6.76
N TYR A 11 8.64 -25.31 6.92
CA TYR A 11 7.77 -25.17 8.08
C TYR A 11 6.32 -25.47 7.68
N LYS A 12 5.64 -26.37 8.40
CA LYS A 12 4.20 -26.62 8.23
C LYS A 12 3.40 -25.47 8.85
N VAL A 13 2.95 -24.54 8.02
CA VAL A 13 2.10 -23.41 8.47
C VAL A 13 0.68 -23.94 8.73
N LYS A 14 0.14 -23.72 9.94
CA LYS A 14 -1.28 -23.97 10.22
C LYS A 14 -2.11 -22.82 9.66
N ALA A 15 -3.13 -23.15 8.86
CA ALA A 15 -4.11 -22.17 8.41
C ALA A 15 -4.84 -21.57 9.63
N HIS A 16 -4.90 -20.25 9.71
CA HIS A 16 -5.65 -19.53 10.74
C HIS A 16 -6.40 -18.36 10.10
N LYS A 17 -7.50 -17.96 10.73
CA LYS A 17 -8.26 -16.77 10.36
C LYS A 17 -8.02 -15.69 11.41
N ARG A 18 -7.99 -14.43 10.98
CA ARG A 18 -7.91 -13.26 11.85
C ARG A 18 -8.92 -12.22 11.40
N ILE A 19 -9.50 -11.51 12.36
CA ILE A 19 -10.34 -10.34 12.07
C ILE A 19 -9.41 -9.15 11.90
N ILE A 20 -9.50 -8.46 10.77
CA ILE A 20 -8.76 -7.23 10.51
C ILE A 20 -9.75 -6.09 10.58
N HIS A 21 -9.62 -5.22 11.58
CA HIS A 21 -10.45 -4.03 11.70
C HIS A 21 -9.96 -2.95 10.74
N THR A 22 -10.82 -2.56 9.82
CA THR A 22 -10.60 -1.45 8.90
C THR A 22 -11.09 -0.15 9.50
N ARG A 23 -10.51 0.97 9.07
CA ARG A 23 -11.00 2.32 9.37
C ARG A 23 -10.92 3.17 8.11
N VAL A 24 -11.74 4.21 8.06
CA VAL A 24 -11.69 5.21 7.00
C VAL A 24 -10.65 6.26 7.37
N TYR A 25 -9.64 6.44 6.53
CA TYR A 25 -8.57 7.41 6.72
C TYR A 25 -8.71 8.56 5.73
N ASN A 26 -8.54 9.78 6.22
CA ASN A 26 -8.44 11.00 5.44
C ASN A 26 -6.96 11.40 5.36
N PHE A 27 -6.42 11.56 4.17
CA PHE A 27 -5.03 11.98 3.97
C PHE A 27 -4.89 12.81 2.68
N ILE A 28 -3.73 13.44 2.54
CA ILE A 28 -3.37 14.22 1.36
C ILE A 28 -2.37 13.42 0.54
N CYS A 29 -2.64 13.23 -0.75
CA CYS A 29 -1.70 12.53 -1.63
C CYS A 29 -0.41 13.35 -1.80
N GLN A 30 0.74 12.72 -1.63
CA GLN A 30 2.03 13.42 -1.80
C GLN A 30 2.30 13.89 -3.23
N ALA A 31 1.81 13.17 -4.25
CA ALA A 31 2.11 13.47 -5.65
C ALA A 31 1.20 14.57 -6.25
N CYS A 32 -0.04 14.71 -5.77
CA CYS A 32 -1.03 15.59 -6.39
C CYS A 32 -1.75 16.51 -5.42
N HIS A 33 -1.40 16.42 -4.14
CA HIS A 33 -1.96 17.19 -3.03
C HIS A 33 -3.49 17.14 -2.93
N ALA A 34 -4.13 16.16 -3.56
CA ALA A 34 -5.56 15.96 -3.46
C ALA A 34 -5.92 15.34 -2.10
N ALA A 35 -7.02 15.81 -1.52
CA ALA A 35 -7.66 15.15 -0.38
C ALA A 35 -8.21 13.79 -0.81
N VAL A 36 -7.92 12.76 -0.03
CA VAL A 36 -8.32 11.39 -0.31
C VAL A 36 -8.84 10.73 0.95
N GLN A 37 -9.95 10.01 0.78
CA GLN A 37 -10.57 9.20 1.80
C GLN A 37 -10.59 7.74 1.31
N ARG A 38 -10.08 6.80 2.12
CA ARG A 38 -10.17 5.37 1.82
C ARG A 38 -10.21 4.50 3.06
N GLU A 39 -10.90 3.37 2.94
CA GLU A 39 -10.89 2.32 3.94
C GLU A 39 -9.58 1.53 3.87
N THR A 40 -8.87 1.40 4.99
CA THR A 40 -7.62 0.64 5.09
C THR A 40 -7.41 0.14 6.52
N TYR A 41 -6.61 -0.91 6.69
CA TYR A 41 -6.29 -1.53 7.98
C TYR A 41 -4.91 -1.12 8.54
N CYS A 42 -4.44 0.07 8.16
CA CYS A 42 -3.03 0.34 7.85
C CYS A 42 -1.98 0.04 8.95
N THR A 43 -0.87 -0.62 8.58
CA THR A 43 0.41 -0.66 9.32
C THR A 43 1.50 0.26 8.73
N GLY A 44 1.26 0.94 7.60
CA GLY A 44 2.22 1.87 7.00
C GLY A 44 1.54 2.96 6.18
N CYS A 45 1.60 4.21 6.64
CA CYS A 45 0.85 5.38 6.13
C CYS A 45 0.50 5.30 4.63
N PRO A 46 -0.79 5.39 4.26
CA PRO A 46 -1.20 5.45 2.87
C PRO A 46 -0.80 6.81 2.28
N LYS A 47 0.42 6.95 1.78
CA LYS A 47 0.98 8.22 1.26
C LYS A 47 0.35 8.69 -0.07
N TYR A 48 -0.65 7.97 -0.56
CA TYR A 48 -0.89 7.81 -1.98
C TYR A 48 -2.38 7.90 -2.31
N GLY A 49 -2.74 8.73 -3.29
CA GLY A 49 -4.14 8.92 -3.68
C GLY A 49 -4.71 7.76 -4.50
N ASN A 50 -6.04 7.64 -4.51
CA ASN A 50 -6.75 6.50 -5.11
C ASN A 50 -6.51 6.34 -6.62
N LYS A 51 -6.22 7.43 -7.35
CA LYS A 51 -6.01 7.39 -8.81
C LYS A 51 -4.54 7.17 -9.20
N CYS A 52 -3.60 7.71 -8.43
CA CYS A 52 -2.18 7.66 -8.75
C CYS A 52 -1.43 6.53 -8.03
N ASN A 53 -2.00 5.97 -6.96
CA ASN A 53 -1.34 5.00 -6.07
C ASN A 53 0.07 5.44 -5.65
N GLY A 54 0.34 6.75 -5.63
CA GLY A 54 1.62 7.31 -5.22
C GLY A 54 2.64 7.53 -6.32
N VAL A 55 2.29 7.17 -7.55
CA VAL A 55 3.16 7.33 -8.69
C VAL A 55 2.80 8.65 -9.38
N GLU A 56 3.76 9.57 -9.42
CA GLU A 56 3.56 10.90 -10.01
C GLU A 56 3.26 10.83 -11.51
N SER A 57 3.92 9.95 -12.26
CA SER A 57 3.64 9.75 -13.70
C SER A 57 2.22 9.26 -14.01
N ASN A 58 1.59 8.56 -13.05
CA ASN A 58 0.20 8.10 -13.16
C ASN A 58 -0.81 9.16 -12.71
N CYS A 59 -0.34 10.30 -12.19
CA CYS A 59 -1.20 11.36 -11.72
C CYS A 59 -1.79 12.16 -12.89
N LEU A 60 -3.09 12.05 -13.10
CA LEU A 60 -3.82 12.84 -14.11
C LEU A 60 -3.76 14.36 -13.86
N ARG A 61 -3.50 14.81 -12.62
CA ARG A 61 -3.34 16.24 -12.30
C ARG A 61 -1.95 16.79 -12.64
N SER A 62 -0.95 15.92 -12.78
CA SER A 62 0.42 16.30 -13.13
C SER A 62 0.67 16.29 -14.64
N LYS A 63 -0.29 15.84 -15.44
CA LYS A 63 -0.22 15.77 -16.92
C LYS A 63 -0.71 17.06 -17.59
N HIS A 64 -0.19 18.20 -17.12
CA HIS A 64 -0.38 19.49 -17.80
C HIS A 64 0.62 19.66 -18.93
#